data_AF-A0ABD2W826-F1
#
_entry.id   AF-A0ABD2W826-F1
#
_cell.length_a   1.000
_cell.length_b   1.000
_cell.length_c   1.000
_cell.angle_alpha   90.00
_cell.angle_beta   90.00
_cell.angle_gamma   90.00
#
_symmetry.space_group_name_H-M   'P 1'
#
loop_
_entity.id
_entity.type
_entity.pdbx_description
1 polymer ?
#
loop_
_entity_poly.entity_id
_entity_poly.type
_entity_poly.pdbx_seq_one_letter_code
_entity_poly.pdbx_strand_id
1 'polypeptide(L)'
;MNGLTRFPLSLSTKTLQKNLNQRQRPVLLRITRAYRTASTDALQALAGIRPLDLECQRWFLRYLVSKGIAFDMLNVTYRQGDNKRLTLDLIDDAIQTEWQSRWEVSECGPETRAFFPVIARRLELGYVKPDHYTSQFLTGHGDFAAKLCKMRLVESPNCSCGELDSMWHTLCECELLADQREELRRAIHDIGQPWPPERAMLVQSADIYRIFSKTCRGLLTEKKRLRLAQEPVV
;
A
#
# COMPACT_ATOMS: atom_id res chain seq x y z
N MET A 1 0.69 42.26 -20.86
CA MET A 1 0.89 40.86 -21.30
C MET A 1 1.75 40.17 -20.25
N ASN A 2 1.13 39.65 -19.18
CA ASN A 2 1.89 39.03 -18.09
C ASN A 2 2.00 37.54 -18.42
N GLY A 3 3.12 37.16 -19.05
CA GLY A 3 3.39 35.79 -19.45
C GLY A 3 3.34 34.87 -18.24
N LEU A 4 2.59 33.76 -18.35
CA LEU A 4 2.67 32.65 -17.41
C LEU A 4 4.13 32.22 -17.36
N THR A 5 4.75 32.29 -16.18
CA THR A 5 6.08 31.71 -15.97
C THR A 5 5.97 30.21 -16.18
N ARG A 6 6.33 29.74 -17.38
CA ARG A 6 6.56 28.32 -17.63
C ARG A 6 7.86 27.95 -16.93
N PHE A 7 7.78 27.51 -15.69
CA PHE A 7 8.94 27.01 -14.98
C PHE A 7 9.50 25.79 -15.74
N PRO A 8 10.78 25.82 -16.18
CA PRO A 8 11.39 24.73 -16.95
C PRO A 8 11.66 23.47 -16.12
N LEU A 9 11.41 23.53 -14.81
CA LEU A 9 11.51 22.39 -13.93
C LEU A 9 10.17 21.67 -13.91
N SER A 10 9.97 20.73 -14.83
CA SER A 10 9.17 19.57 -14.43
C SER A 10 9.93 18.96 -13.24
N LEU A 11 9.43 19.17 -12.02
CA LEU A 11 9.91 18.52 -10.78
C LEU A 11 9.65 17.00 -10.81
N SER A 12 9.62 16.42 -12.00
CA SER A 12 9.10 15.10 -12.35
C SER A 12 9.96 14.45 -13.44
N THR A 13 11.28 14.67 -13.40
CA THR A 13 12.17 13.76 -14.15
C THR A 13 12.14 12.40 -13.48
N LYS A 14 12.10 11.31 -14.27
CA LYS A 14 12.14 9.93 -13.74
C LYS A 14 13.35 9.72 -12.81
N THR A 15 14.47 10.40 -13.09
CA THR A 15 15.68 10.40 -12.27
C THR A 15 15.45 10.98 -10.88
N LEU A 16 14.77 12.14 -10.78
CA LEU A 16 14.46 12.76 -9.48
C LEU A 16 13.51 11.89 -8.67
N GLN A 17 12.45 11.36 -9.29
CA GLN A 17 11.51 10.44 -8.65
C GLN A 17 12.22 9.23 -8.06
N LYS A 18 13.09 8.58 -8.85
CA LYS A 18 13.88 7.43 -8.39
C LYS A 18 14.76 7.78 -7.19
N ASN A 19 15.46 8.92 -7.26
CA ASN A 19 16.34 9.40 -6.19
C ASN A 19 15.59 9.72 -4.88
N LEU A 20 14.39 10.28 -4.98
CA LEU A 20 13.54 10.58 -3.82
C LEU A 20 12.92 9.31 -3.24
N ASN A 21 12.45 8.40 -4.08
CA ASN A 21 11.95 7.09 -3.67
C ASN A 21 13.02 6.27 -2.91
N GLN A 22 14.28 6.31 -3.37
CA GLN A 22 15.40 5.66 -2.67
C GLN A 22 15.62 6.21 -1.25
N ARG A 23 15.44 7.53 -1.05
CA ARG A 23 15.58 8.17 0.27
C ARG A 23 14.37 7.91 1.17
N GLN A 24 13.17 7.85 0.61
CA GLN A 24 11.94 7.61 1.37
C GLN A 24 11.84 6.15 1.84
N ARG A 25 12.26 5.21 0.99
CA ARG A 25 12.07 3.76 1.17
C ARG A 25 12.50 3.21 2.54
N PRO A 26 13.69 3.55 3.10
CA PRO A 26 14.10 3.04 4.41
C PRO A 26 13.16 3.44 5.56
N VAL A 27 12.59 4.64 5.49
CA VAL A 27 11.62 5.13 6.49
C VAL A 27 10.32 4.36 6.36
N LEU A 28 9.83 4.17 5.12
CA LEU A 28 8.60 3.42 4.87
C LEU A 28 8.70 1.96 5.34
N LEU A 29 9.83 1.29 5.08
CA LEU A 29 10.08 -0.08 5.57
C LEU A 29 10.00 -0.17 7.10
N ARG A 30 10.50 0.84 7.83
CA ARG A 30 10.41 0.88 9.29
C ARG A 30 8.99 1.09 9.78
N ILE A 31 8.23 1.97 9.12
CA ILE A 31 6.84 2.27 9.48
C ILE A 31 5.94 1.05 9.24
N THR A 32 6.06 0.42 8.08
CA THR A 32 5.21 -0.71 7.70
C THR A 32 5.69 -2.04 8.27
N ARG A 33 6.97 -2.17 8.62
CA ARG A 33 7.61 -3.45 8.98
C ARG A 33 7.50 -4.52 7.88
N ALA A 34 7.32 -4.10 6.64
CA ALA A 34 7.26 -4.98 5.49
C ALA A 34 8.65 -5.50 5.10
N TYR A 35 8.68 -6.57 4.30
CA TYR A 35 9.93 -7.12 3.76
C TYR A 35 10.61 -6.12 2.81
N ARG A 36 11.95 -6.18 2.77
CA ARG A 36 12.78 -5.35 1.87
C ARG A 36 12.48 -5.54 0.40
N THR A 37 11.75 -6.59 0.02
CA THR A 37 11.38 -6.93 -1.36
C THR A 37 10.06 -6.28 -1.80
N ALA A 38 9.27 -5.71 -0.87
CA ALA A 38 8.06 -4.97 -1.22
C ALA A 38 8.40 -3.69 -2.00
N SER A 39 7.65 -3.36 -3.06
CA SER A 39 7.93 -2.18 -3.89
C SER A 39 7.76 -0.87 -3.10
N THR A 40 8.43 0.20 -3.53
CA THR A 40 8.29 1.52 -2.85
C THR A 40 6.86 2.04 -2.97
N ASP A 41 6.22 1.84 -4.13
CA ASP A 41 4.83 2.24 -4.38
C ASP A 41 3.86 1.54 -3.40
N ALA A 42 4.03 0.23 -3.21
CA ALA A 42 3.25 -0.51 -2.22
C ALA A 42 3.51 0.00 -0.80
N LEU A 43 4.76 0.34 -0.46
CA LEU A 43 5.11 0.88 0.85
C LEU A 43 4.51 2.27 1.10
N GLN A 44 4.47 3.14 0.09
CA GLN A 44 3.81 4.46 0.16
C GLN A 44 2.30 4.29 0.38
N ALA A 45 1.67 3.45 -0.45
CA ALA A 45 0.25 3.13 -0.35
C ALA A 45 -0.13 2.40 0.94
N LEU A 46 0.76 1.57 1.52
CA LEU A 46 0.56 0.85 2.79
C LEU A 46 0.87 1.71 4.02
N ALA A 47 1.85 2.61 3.94
CA ALA A 47 2.13 3.56 5.03
C ALA A 47 1.13 4.71 5.06
N GLY A 48 0.50 5.01 3.93
CA GLY A 48 -0.39 6.18 3.80
C GLY A 48 0.42 7.46 3.71
N ILE A 49 1.60 7.36 3.09
CA ILE A 49 2.56 8.45 2.99
C ILE A 49 2.80 8.72 1.51
N ARG A 50 2.49 9.95 1.11
CA ARG A 50 2.62 10.40 -0.27
C ARG A 50 4.06 10.25 -0.79
N PRO A 51 4.26 9.94 -2.09
CA PRO A 51 5.57 10.03 -2.72
C PRO A 51 6.25 11.38 -2.45
N LEU A 52 7.54 11.37 -2.10
CA LEU A 52 8.27 12.59 -1.75
C LEU A 52 8.32 13.61 -2.89
N ASP A 53 8.38 13.18 -4.14
CA ASP A 53 8.39 14.08 -5.29
C ASP A 53 7.08 14.86 -5.43
N LEU A 54 5.94 14.20 -5.15
CA LEU A 54 4.64 14.85 -5.09
C LEU A 54 4.53 15.82 -3.91
N GLU A 55 5.10 15.48 -2.75
CA GLU A 55 5.19 16.46 -1.66
C GLU A 55 6.06 17.67 -2.03
N CYS A 56 7.22 17.46 -2.65
CA CYS A 56 8.05 18.58 -3.13
C CYS A 56 7.28 19.48 -4.11
N GLN A 57 6.53 18.89 -5.05
CA GLN A 57 5.69 19.64 -6.00
C GLN A 57 4.60 20.42 -5.28
N ARG A 58 3.88 19.78 -4.35
CA ARG A 58 2.86 20.43 -3.53
C ARG A 58 3.43 21.65 -2.80
N TRP A 59 4.55 21.47 -2.10
CA TRP A 59 5.19 22.55 -1.35
C TRP A 59 5.63 23.70 -2.26
N PHE A 60 6.20 23.37 -3.43
CA PHE A 60 6.63 24.37 -4.40
C PHE A 60 5.45 25.19 -4.96
N LEU A 61 4.35 24.54 -5.36
CA LEU A 61 3.18 25.24 -5.89
C LEU A 61 2.54 26.15 -4.83
N ARG A 62 2.40 25.66 -3.60
CA ARG A 62 1.89 26.47 -2.47
C ARG A 62 2.80 27.68 -2.19
N TYR A 63 4.11 27.51 -2.33
CA TYR A 63 5.07 28.61 -2.24
C TYR A 63 4.83 29.66 -3.34
N LEU A 64 4.61 29.26 -4.60
CA LEU A 64 4.30 30.20 -5.69
C LEU A 64 3.03 31.01 -5.42
N VAL A 65 1.95 30.37 -4.94
CA VAL A 65 0.72 31.04 -4.50
C VAL A 65 1.00 32.07 -3.40
N SER A 66 1.83 31.70 -2.42
CA SER A 66 2.19 32.60 -1.32
C SER A 66 2.87 33.88 -1.83
N LYS A 67 3.71 33.75 -2.87
CA LYS A 67 4.45 34.84 -3.52
C LYS A 67 3.67 35.57 -4.60
N GLY A 68 2.44 35.15 -4.92
CA GLY A 68 1.65 35.75 -6.00
C GLY A 68 2.23 35.51 -7.39
N ILE A 69 3.06 34.47 -7.55
CA ILE A 69 3.70 34.13 -8.82
C ILE A 69 2.75 33.25 -9.62
N ALA A 70 2.35 33.73 -10.80
CA ALA A 70 1.45 33.00 -11.67
C ALA A 70 2.10 31.72 -12.23
N PHE A 71 1.33 30.64 -12.31
CA PHE A 71 1.75 29.34 -12.84
C PHE A 71 0.59 28.61 -13.52
N ASP A 72 0.93 27.61 -14.32
CA ASP A 72 0.01 26.65 -14.92
C ASP A 72 0.67 25.26 -14.88
N MET A 73 0.23 24.39 -13.96
CA MET A 73 0.88 23.11 -13.67
C MET A 73 -0.12 22.14 -13.01
N LEU A 74 -0.02 20.83 -13.33
CA LEU A 74 -0.91 19.79 -12.81
C LEU A 74 -2.40 20.10 -13.01
N ASN A 75 -2.75 20.70 -14.15
CA ASN A 75 -4.11 21.18 -14.45
C ASN A 75 -4.64 22.23 -13.46
N VAL A 76 -3.75 22.90 -12.73
CA VAL A 76 -4.06 24.04 -11.87
C VAL A 76 -3.41 25.29 -12.44
N THR A 77 -4.22 26.30 -12.72
CA THR A 77 -3.74 27.62 -13.08
C THR A 77 -3.92 28.57 -11.90
N TYR A 78 -2.91 29.40 -11.65
CA TYR A 78 -2.96 30.49 -10.68
C TYR A 78 -2.50 31.78 -11.34
N ARG A 79 -3.27 32.83 -11.15
CA ARG A 79 -2.98 34.20 -11.58
C ARG A 79 -2.92 35.12 -10.38
N GLN A 80 -2.18 36.21 -10.52
CA GLN A 80 -2.10 37.23 -9.48
C GLN A 80 -3.50 37.81 -9.19
N GLY A 81 -3.92 37.77 -7.94
CA GLY A 81 -5.25 38.22 -7.51
C GLY A 81 -6.28 37.09 -7.35
N ASP A 82 -5.97 35.86 -7.79
CA ASP A 82 -6.87 34.72 -7.58
C ASP A 82 -7.04 34.40 -6.09
N ASN A 83 -8.17 33.76 -5.77
CA ASN A 83 -8.47 33.31 -4.41
C ASN A 83 -7.46 32.26 -3.96
N LYS A 84 -6.50 32.68 -3.14
CA LYS A 84 -5.42 31.82 -2.63
C LYS A 84 -5.94 30.56 -1.95
N ARG A 85 -7.01 30.65 -1.15
CA ARG A 85 -7.54 29.47 -0.44
C ARG A 85 -8.04 28.43 -1.44
N LEU A 86 -8.88 28.86 -2.39
CA LEU A 86 -9.41 27.98 -3.43
C LEU A 86 -8.28 27.36 -4.26
N THR A 87 -7.25 28.14 -4.62
CA THR A 87 -6.09 27.62 -5.35
C THR A 87 -5.32 26.58 -4.54
N LEU A 88 -5.15 26.77 -3.22
CA LEU A 88 -4.46 25.80 -2.36
C LEU A 88 -5.24 24.47 -2.26
N ASP A 89 -6.56 24.53 -2.23
CA ASP A 89 -7.42 23.33 -2.24
C ASP A 89 -7.30 22.61 -3.59
N LEU A 90 -7.34 23.33 -4.72
CA LEU A 90 -7.12 22.77 -6.05
C LEU A 90 -5.74 22.12 -6.22
N ILE A 91 -4.69 22.68 -5.62
CA ILE A 91 -3.35 22.06 -5.61
C ILE A 91 -3.40 20.73 -4.86
N ASP A 92 -4.04 20.69 -3.69
CA ASP A 92 -4.10 19.49 -2.87
C ASP A 92 -4.89 18.37 -3.60
N ASP A 93 -5.98 18.72 -4.29
CA ASP A 93 -6.76 17.80 -5.14
C ASP A 93 -5.98 17.30 -6.36
N ALA A 94 -5.24 18.19 -7.05
CA ALA A 94 -4.42 17.81 -8.19
C ALA A 94 -3.30 16.84 -7.79
N ILE A 95 -2.65 17.09 -6.65
CA ILE A 95 -1.61 16.21 -6.10
C ILE A 95 -2.19 14.85 -5.70
N GLN A 96 -3.40 14.83 -5.12
CA GLN A 96 -4.09 13.60 -4.77
C GLN A 96 -4.48 12.78 -6.02
N THR A 97 -4.96 13.45 -7.07
CA THR A 97 -5.33 12.85 -8.37
C THR A 97 -4.11 12.25 -9.05
N GLU A 98 -2.98 12.96 -9.06
CA GLU A 98 -1.72 12.47 -9.62
C GLU A 98 -1.22 11.22 -8.86
N TRP A 99 -1.31 11.20 -7.52
CA TRP A 99 -0.94 10.01 -6.77
C TRP A 99 -1.85 8.81 -7.08
N GLN A 100 -3.16 9.03 -7.16
CA GLN A 100 -4.11 7.98 -7.52
C GLN A 100 -3.82 7.42 -8.92
N SER A 101 -3.60 8.28 -9.91
CA SER A 101 -3.27 7.86 -11.28
C SER A 101 -2.00 6.99 -11.32
N ARG A 102 -0.93 7.41 -10.64
CA ARG A 102 0.30 6.62 -10.53
C ARG A 102 0.08 5.26 -9.88
N TRP A 103 -0.79 5.23 -8.87
CA TRP A 103 -1.11 4.00 -8.17
C TRP A 103 -1.89 3.01 -9.05
N GLU A 104 -2.80 3.51 -9.88
CA GLU A 104 -3.59 2.69 -10.79
C GLU A 104 -2.75 2.08 -11.92
N VAL A 105 -1.79 2.83 -12.45
CA VAL A 105 -0.96 2.37 -13.59
C VAL A 105 0.31 1.63 -13.17
N SER A 106 0.69 1.64 -11.88
CA SER A 106 1.91 0.96 -11.43
C SER A 106 1.81 -0.55 -11.65
N GLU A 107 2.86 -1.14 -12.22
CA GLU A 107 3.01 -2.61 -12.32
C GLU A 107 3.40 -3.24 -10.97
N CYS A 108 3.77 -2.42 -10.00
CA CYS A 108 4.25 -2.86 -8.70
C CYS A 108 3.13 -2.85 -7.64
N GLY A 109 3.15 -3.82 -6.72
CA GLY A 109 2.22 -3.88 -5.59
C GLY A 109 0.76 -4.22 -5.91
N PRO A 110 0.44 -5.08 -6.90
CA PRO A 110 -0.95 -5.42 -7.22
C PRO A 110 -1.70 -6.01 -6.01
N GLU A 111 -1.03 -6.77 -5.14
CA GLU A 111 -1.63 -7.28 -3.91
C GLU A 111 -2.06 -6.15 -2.98
N THR A 112 -1.19 -5.17 -2.71
CA THR A 112 -1.51 -4.01 -1.87
C THR A 112 -2.62 -3.16 -2.48
N ARG A 113 -2.64 -2.99 -3.80
CA ARG A 113 -3.69 -2.26 -4.50
C ARG A 113 -5.05 -2.91 -4.38
N ALA A 114 -5.13 -4.23 -4.29
CA ALA A 114 -6.40 -4.91 -4.06
C ALA A 114 -6.97 -4.67 -2.65
N PHE A 115 -6.14 -4.35 -1.64
CA PHE A 115 -6.60 -3.89 -0.33
C PHE A 115 -6.90 -2.38 -0.31
N PHE A 116 -6.11 -1.59 -1.04
CA PHE A 116 -6.18 -0.13 -1.06
C PHE A 116 -6.30 0.42 -2.50
N PRO A 117 -7.41 0.17 -3.20
CA PRO A 117 -7.54 0.59 -4.59
C PRO A 117 -7.62 2.12 -4.73
N VAL A 118 -8.22 2.78 -3.73
CA VAL A 118 -8.38 4.25 -3.68
C VAL A 118 -7.51 4.82 -2.56
N ILE A 119 -6.51 5.61 -2.91
CA ILE A 119 -5.55 6.19 -1.98
C ILE A 119 -6.24 7.17 -1.03
N ALA A 120 -7.15 8.01 -1.52
CA ALA A 120 -7.86 8.97 -0.67
C ALA A 120 -8.57 8.24 0.48
N ARG A 121 -9.28 7.16 0.16
CA ARG A 121 -9.91 6.30 1.16
C ARG A 121 -8.88 5.70 2.12
N ARG A 122 -7.75 5.21 1.62
CA ARG A 122 -6.67 4.66 2.47
C ARG A 122 -6.15 5.68 3.49
N LEU A 123 -6.02 6.95 3.13
CA LEU A 123 -5.56 8.02 4.03
C LEU A 123 -6.54 8.28 5.18
N GLU A 124 -7.83 7.98 4.98
CA GLU A 124 -8.86 8.08 6.02
C GLU A 124 -8.81 6.90 7.01
N LEU A 125 -8.17 5.78 6.66
CA LEU A 125 -8.10 4.57 7.50
C LEU A 125 -7.01 4.69 8.56
N GLY A 126 -7.09 5.69 9.44
CA GLY A 126 -6.08 5.96 10.48
C GLY A 126 -5.89 4.82 11.51
N TYR A 127 -6.82 3.88 11.57
CA TYR A 127 -6.73 2.66 12.38
C TYR A 127 -5.89 1.55 11.71
N VAL A 128 -5.59 1.65 10.41
CA VAL A 128 -4.73 0.70 9.70
C VAL A 128 -3.28 1.01 10.06
N LYS A 129 -2.74 0.25 11.02
CA LYS A 129 -1.37 0.34 11.50
C LYS A 129 -0.66 -0.99 11.23
N PRO A 130 0.00 -1.13 10.07
CA PRO A 130 0.61 -2.40 9.69
C PRO A 130 1.73 -2.79 10.65
N ASP A 131 1.71 -4.05 11.08
CA ASP A 131 2.83 -4.72 11.73
C ASP A 131 3.50 -5.73 10.80
N HIS A 132 4.51 -6.43 11.32
CA HIS A 132 5.25 -7.43 10.55
C HIS A 132 4.36 -8.55 9.98
N TYR A 133 3.26 -8.91 10.65
CA TYR A 133 2.35 -9.97 10.20
C TYR A 133 1.39 -9.42 9.14
N THR A 134 0.68 -8.33 9.45
CA THR A 134 -0.28 -7.76 8.49
C THR A 134 0.39 -7.28 7.21
N SER A 135 1.62 -6.76 7.30
CA SER A 135 2.35 -6.29 6.12
C SER A 135 2.69 -7.41 5.17
N GLN A 136 2.86 -8.64 5.65
CA GLN A 136 3.06 -9.79 4.75
C GLN A 136 1.83 -10.02 3.89
N PHE A 137 0.64 -10.08 4.49
CA PHE A 137 -0.60 -10.26 3.76
C PHE A 137 -0.94 -9.07 2.86
N LEU A 138 -0.83 -7.85 3.39
CA LEU A 138 -1.16 -6.61 2.66
C LEU A 138 -0.20 -6.33 1.50
N THR A 139 0.98 -6.95 1.45
CA THR A 139 1.92 -6.81 0.32
C THR A 139 2.05 -8.06 -0.53
N GLY A 140 1.61 -9.23 -0.04
CA GLY A 140 1.95 -10.52 -0.63
C GLY A 140 3.44 -10.89 -0.50
N HIS A 141 4.23 -10.11 0.25
CA HIS A 141 5.64 -10.37 0.52
C HIS A 141 5.82 -10.89 1.94
N GLY A 142 6.09 -12.18 2.08
CA GLY A 142 6.24 -12.82 3.37
C GLY A 142 6.53 -14.31 3.25
N ASP A 143 6.15 -15.04 4.29
CA ASP A 143 6.28 -16.50 4.35
C ASP A 143 5.23 -17.21 3.47
N PHE A 144 5.31 -17.01 2.15
CA PHE A 144 4.46 -17.62 1.13
C PHE A 144 5.33 -18.31 0.08
N ALA A 145 5.38 -19.65 0.11
CA ALA A 145 6.32 -20.44 -0.68
C ALA A 145 6.17 -20.20 -2.19
N ALA A 146 4.96 -19.93 -2.69
CA ALA A 146 4.75 -19.60 -4.10
C ALA A 146 5.52 -18.34 -4.55
N LYS A 147 5.61 -17.32 -3.69
CA LYS A 147 6.40 -16.11 -3.96
C LYS A 147 7.89 -16.36 -3.75
N LEU A 148 8.26 -17.07 -2.69
CA LEU A 148 9.65 -17.38 -2.35
C LEU A 148 10.32 -18.26 -3.41
N CYS A 149 9.59 -19.23 -3.97
CA CYS A 149 10.05 -20.11 -5.05
C CYS A 149 10.29 -19.31 -6.35
N LYS A 150 9.41 -18.37 -6.70
CA LYS A 150 9.65 -17.42 -7.82
C LYS A 150 10.92 -16.58 -7.61
N MET A 151 11.28 -16.30 -6.36
CA MET A 151 12.52 -15.61 -5.98
C MET A 151 13.72 -16.56 -5.79
N ARG A 152 13.55 -17.87 -6.03
CA ARG A 152 14.57 -18.92 -5.86
C ARG A 152 15.11 -19.02 -4.43
N LEU A 153 14.26 -18.77 -3.43
CA LEU A 153 14.60 -18.86 -2.00
C LEU A 153 14.16 -20.19 -1.37
N VAL A 154 13.24 -20.91 -2.01
CA VAL A 154 12.78 -22.25 -1.62
C VAL A 154 12.56 -23.07 -2.89
N GLU A 155 12.66 -24.40 -2.78
CA GLU A 155 12.55 -25.31 -3.92
C GLU A 155 11.09 -25.53 -4.35
N SER A 156 10.18 -25.67 -3.38
CA SER A 156 8.76 -25.95 -3.63
C SER A 156 7.89 -24.70 -3.46
N PRO A 157 6.92 -24.44 -4.35
CA PRO A 157 5.94 -23.36 -4.18
C PRO A 157 4.73 -23.77 -3.33
N ASN A 158 4.68 -25.02 -2.86
CA ASN A 158 3.50 -25.60 -2.22
C ASN A 158 3.48 -25.40 -0.70
N CYS A 159 2.27 -25.40 -0.15
CA CYS A 159 2.00 -25.38 1.26
C CYS A 159 2.11 -26.80 1.83
N SER A 160 2.20 -26.92 3.15
CA SER A 160 2.14 -28.19 3.88
C SER A 160 0.86 -29.01 3.61
N CYS A 161 -0.22 -28.37 3.14
CA CYS A 161 -1.44 -29.06 2.71
C CYS A 161 -1.41 -29.55 1.25
N GLY A 162 -0.30 -29.35 0.53
CA GLY A 162 -0.12 -29.78 -0.87
C GLY A 162 -0.54 -28.75 -1.92
N GLU A 163 -1.33 -27.73 -1.57
CA GLU A 163 -1.78 -26.68 -2.50
C GLU A 163 -0.73 -25.59 -2.75
N LEU A 164 -0.95 -24.74 -3.76
CA LEU A 164 -0.06 -23.61 -4.05
C LEU A 164 -0.07 -22.58 -2.91
N ASP A 165 1.10 -22.30 -2.32
CA ASP A 165 1.21 -21.45 -1.14
C ASP A 165 1.22 -19.95 -1.45
N SER A 166 0.07 -19.45 -1.90
CA SER A 166 -0.15 -18.02 -2.08
C SER A 166 -0.55 -17.33 -0.78
N MET A 167 -0.42 -16.00 -0.74
CA MET A 167 -0.93 -15.18 0.36
C MET A 167 -2.43 -15.43 0.59
N TRP A 168 -3.20 -15.49 -0.50
CA TRP A 168 -4.65 -15.69 -0.44
C TRP A 168 -5.01 -17.10 0.02
N HIS A 169 -4.26 -18.10 -0.42
CA HIS A 169 -4.40 -19.47 0.06
C HIS A 169 -4.21 -19.55 1.57
N THR A 170 -3.11 -18.98 2.07
CA THR A 170 -2.83 -18.93 3.52
C THR A 170 -3.96 -18.21 4.27
N LEU A 171 -4.49 -17.11 3.72
CA LEU A 171 -5.51 -16.28 4.38
C LEU A 171 -6.92 -16.87 4.34
N CYS A 172 -7.29 -17.56 3.27
CA CYS A 172 -8.68 -17.88 2.98
C CYS A 172 -8.99 -19.36 2.73
N GLU A 173 -8.01 -20.18 2.30
CA GLU A 173 -8.29 -21.48 1.64
C GLU A 173 -7.68 -22.68 2.37
N CYS A 174 -6.46 -22.56 2.92
CA CYS A 174 -5.72 -23.68 3.52
C CYS A 174 -6.49 -24.45 4.62
N GLU A 175 -6.85 -25.71 4.40
CA GLU A 175 -7.59 -26.48 5.40
C GLU A 175 -6.86 -26.60 6.75
N LEU A 176 -5.52 -26.69 6.74
CA LEU A 176 -4.70 -26.78 7.94
C LEU A 176 -4.71 -25.51 8.80
N LEU A 177 -5.22 -24.41 8.26
CA LEU A 177 -5.29 -23.11 8.94
C LEU A 177 -6.74 -22.65 9.15
N ALA A 178 -7.73 -23.53 8.99
CA ALA A 178 -9.16 -23.23 9.12
C ALA A 178 -9.52 -22.63 10.50
N ASP A 179 -9.02 -23.23 11.58
CA ASP A 179 -9.31 -22.77 12.95
C ASP A 179 -8.83 -21.33 13.17
N GLN A 180 -7.68 -20.98 12.58
CA GLN A 180 -7.01 -19.69 12.79
C GLN A 180 -7.76 -18.54 12.11
N ARG A 181 -8.58 -18.84 11.09
CA ARG A 181 -9.38 -17.86 10.34
C ARG A 181 -10.85 -17.83 10.74
N GLU A 182 -11.33 -18.73 11.59
CA GLU A 182 -12.77 -18.88 11.87
C GLU A 182 -13.41 -17.61 12.44
N GLU A 183 -12.73 -16.91 13.35
CA GLU A 183 -13.21 -15.62 13.89
C GLU A 183 -13.38 -14.58 12.78
N LEU A 184 -12.41 -14.48 11.86
CA LEU A 184 -12.49 -13.56 10.73
C LEU A 184 -13.61 -13.96 9.76
N ARG A 185 -13.77 -15.25 9.48
CA ARG A 185 -14.84 -15.77 8.62
C ARG A 185 -16.22 -15.42 9.16
N ARG A 186 -16.45 -15.59 10.47
CA ARG A 186 -17.70 -15.19 11.12
C ARG A 186 -17.93 -13.69 11.04
N ALA A 187 -16.92 -12.89 11.38
CA ALA A 187 -17.05 -11.43 11.34
C ALA A 187 -17.40 -10.90 9.93
N ILE A 188 -16.88 -11.54 8.88
CA ILE A 188 -17.21 -11.23 7.49
C ILE A 188 -18.64 -11.66 7.14
N HIS A 189 -19.06 -12.84 7.58
CA HIS A 189 -20.44 -13.30 7.41
C HIS A 189 -21.46 -12.39 8.12
N ASP A 190 -21.15 -11.94 9.34
CA ASP A 190 -22.04 -11.11 10.16
C ASP A 190 -22.31 -9.72 9.55
N ILE A 191 -21.39 -9.23 8.71
CA ILE A 191 -21.59 -8.00 7.90
C ILE A 191 -22.21 -8.28 6.52
N GLY A 192 -22.72 -9.49 6.30
CA GLY A 192 -23.40 -9.90 5.08
C GLY A 192 -22.49 -10.11 3.87
N GLN A 193 -21.18 -10.31 4.07
CA GLN A 193 -20.22 -10.52 2.99
C GLN A 193 -19.93 -12.02 2.79
N PRO A 194 -19.71 -12.48 1.54
CA PRO A 194 -19.37 -13.87 1.27
C PRO A 194 -17.95 -14.22 1.73
N TRP A 195 -17.69 -15.52 1.91
CA TRP A 195 -16.33 -16.04 2.10
C TRP A 195 -15.83 -16.73 0.83
N PRO A 196 -14.63 -16.40 0.32
CA PRO A 196 -13.74 -15.35 0.81
C PRO A 196 -14.20 -13.94 0.40
N PRO A 197 -13.96 -12.89 1.23
CA PRO A 197 -14.41 -11.54 0.93
C PRO A 197 -13.53 -10.87 -0.13
N GLU A 198 -14.01 -9.75 -0.69
CA GLU A 198 -13.12 -8.83 -1.40
C GLU A 198 -12.01 -8.32 -0.48
N ARG A 199 -10.79 -8.17 -1.01
CA ARG A 199 -9.61 -7.78 -0.20
C ARG A 199 -9.80 -6.45 0.51
N ALA A 200 -10.41 -5.48 -0.15
CA ALA A 200 -10.69 -4.18 0.45
C ALA A 200 -11.57 -4.29 1.71
N MET A 201 -12.46 -5.28 1.82
CA MET A 201 -13.33 -5.43 3.00
C MET A 201 -12.52 -5.69 4.28
N LEU A 202 -11.36 -6.34 4.17
CA LEU A 202 -10.50 -6.68 5.31
C LEU A 202 -9.86 -5.45 5.99
N VAL A 203 -9.92 -4.29 5.35
CA VAL A 203 -9.34 -3.02 5.86
C VAL A 203 -10.37 -1.90 6.03
N GLN A 204 -11.60 -2.10 5.58
CA GLN A 204 -12.62 -1.05 5.48
C GLN A 204 -13.28 -0.63 6.80
N SER A 205 -13.14 -1.42 7.87
CA SER A 205 -13.59 -1.04 9.21
C SER A 205 -12.51 -1.32 10.25
N ALA A 206 -12.52 -0.53 11.33
CA ALA A 206 -11.59 -0.72 12.44
C ALA A 206 -11.77 -2.09 13.12
N ASP A 207 -13.02 -2.55 13.25
CA ASP A 207 -13.33 -3.84 13.88
C ASP A 207 -12.87 -5.02 13.04
N ILE A 208 -13.16 -5.01 11.74
CA ILE A 208 -12.71 -6.05 10.82
C ILE A 208 -11.19 -6.04 10.73
N TYR A 209 -10.56 -4.86 10.64
CA TYR A 209 -9.11 -4.78 10.58
C TYR A 209 -8.43 -5.30 11.84
N ARG A 210 -9.02 -5.08 13.03
CA ARG A 210 -8.53 -5.63 14.29
C ARG A 210 -8.54 -7.16 14.28
N ILE A 211 -9.64 -7.77 13.83
CA ILE A 211 -9.78 -9.22 13.72
C ILE A 211 -8.82 -9.77 12.66
N PHE A 212 -8.78 -9.15 11.48
CA PHE A 212 -7.83 -9.47 10.40
C PHE A 212 -6.39 -9.46 10.91
N SER A 213 -5.99 -8.43 11.68
CA SER A 213 -4.64 -8.32 12.23
C SER A 213 -4.30 -9.46 13.19
N LYS A 214 -5.25 -9.86 14.05
CA LYS A 214 -5.10 -11.03 14.93
C LYS A 214 -4.99 -12.32 14.11
N THR A 215 -5.83 -12.49 13.10
CA THR A 215 -5.82 -13.65 12.19
C THR A 215 -4.50 -13.76 11.43
N CYS A 216 -3.95 -12.68 10.87
CA CYS A 216 -2.65 -12.69 10.19
C CYS A 216 -1.53 -13.27 11.08
N ARG A 217 -1.51 -12.87 12.36
CA ARG A 217 -0.56 -13.38 13.34
C ARG A 217 -0.77 -14.87 13.63
N GLY A 218 -2.00 -15.29 13.87
CA GLY A 218 -2.34 -16.69 14.12
C GLY A 218 -1.95 -17.58 12.95
N LEU A 219 -2.31 -17.19 11.73
CA LEU A 219 -2.01 -17.93 10.49
C LEU A 219 -0.51 -18.15 10.29
N LEU A 220 0.30 -17.09 10.38
CA LEU A 220 1.76 -17.22 10.16
C LEU A 220 2.47 -17.95 11.29
N THR A 221 1.97 -17.83 12.53
CA THR A 221 2.52 -18.57 13.68
C THR A 221 2.27 -20.06 13.51
N GLU A 222 1.03 -20.43 13.19
CA GLU A 222 0.65 -21.82 13.01
C GLU A 222 1.31 -22.44 11.78
N LYS A 223 1.35 -21.70 10.67
CA LYS A 223 2.04 -22.15 9.46
C LYS A 223 3.51 -22.49 9.71
N LYS A 224 4.20 -21.64 10.47
CA LYS A 224 5.59 -21.91 10.88
C LYS A 224 5.68 -23.18 11.74
N ARG A 225 4.73 -23.37 12.67
CA ARG A 225 4.67 -24.57 13.52
C ARG A 225 4.50 -25.85 12.67
N LEU A 226 3.56 -25.84 11.72
CA LEU A 226 3.30 -26.97 10.82
C LEU A 226 4.53 -27.32 9.97
N ARG A 227 5.24 -26.31 9.44
CA ARG A 227 6.48 -26.53 8.69
C ARG A 227 7.55 -27.22 9.53
N LEU A 228 7.80 -26.73 10.75
CA LEU A 228 8.81 -27.30 11.64
C LEU A 228 8.46 -28.73 12.08
N ALA A 229 7.18 -29.06 12.18
CA ALA A 229 6.73 -30.42 12.51
C ALA A 229 6.93 -31.43 11.36
N GLN A 230 7.15 -30.95 10.13
CA GLN A 230 7.38 -31.78 8.93
C GLN A 230 8.87 -31.95 8.60
N GLU A 231 9.77 -31.19 9.25
CA GLU A 231 11.21 -31.39 9.09
C GLU A 231 11.63 -32.69 9.78
N PRO A 232 12.39 -33.57 9.11
CA PRO A 232 12.85 -34.81 9.74
C PRO A 232 13.73 -34.48 10.94
N VAL A 233 13.53 -35.19 12.05
CA VAL A 233 14.44 -35.14 13.21
C VAL A 233 15.79 -35.67 12.74
N VAL A 234 16.76 -34.76 12.58
CA VAL A 234 18.14 -35.08 12.23
C VAL A 234 18.84 -35.74 13.41
#